data_AF-A0A971X167-F1
#
_entry.id   AF-A0A971X167-F1
#
_cell.length_a   1.000
_cell.length_b   1.000
_cell.length_c   1.000
_cell.angle_alpha   90.00
_cell.angle_beta   90.00
_cell.angle_gamma   90.00
#
_symmetry.space_group_name_H-M   'P 1'
#
loop_
_entity.id
_entity.type
_entity.pdbx_description
1 polymer ?
#
loop_
_entity_poly.entity_id
_entity_poly.type
_entity_poly.pdbx_seq_one_letter_code
_entity_poly.pdbx_strand_id
1 'polypeptide(L)'
;MDFQLDRIVLLLDYLDPHDRDVWLKAAMALKQEYGDEARYIWEQWSKKASNYCSKSAESVWRSCGNGPISMGTLYFLAKQAGWENNGKLRPRHYQGFNHQNSEFANISRCVEEIIRSHRIWHTSKPASPDHPYLKRKNIAPYGIRQLGRALVIPLYSSDELVGLQFIDPDGSKRFMRGSKLSGAYAVVGKFDSKTSSVYVVEGYATGATVHAHTGMPVFCAMAASNLKKVAVALRFKAPNIHIVIAGDNDHLTAGNPGKKAAFEAAEAVTGEVMLPQFPSGHPGTDWNDLAQFLLAEGRTLQWRSN
;
A
#
# COMPACT_ATOMS: atom_id res chain seq x y z
N MET A 1 -9.99 13.71 -6.87
CA MET A 1 -8.65 14.31 -6.65
C MET A 1 -7.53 13.52 -7.36
N ASP A 2 -7.69 12.21 -7.60
CA ASP A 2 -6.58 11.33 -8.05
C ASP A 2 -6.16 11.36 -9.53
N PHE A 3 -6.96 11.94 -10.44
CA PHE A 3 -6.58 12.03 -11.86
C PHE A 3 -5.50 13.09 -12.13
N GLN A 4 -5.24 13.97 -11.16
CA GLN A 4 -4.32 15.09 -11.28
C GLN A 4 -2.86 14.70 -10.99
N LEU A 5 -2.60 13.79 -10.03
CA LEU A 5 -1.25 13.39 -9.65
C LEU A 5 -0.50 12.62 -10.76
N ASP A 6 -1.20 11.74 -11.49
CA ASP A 6 -0.64 11.04 -12.65
C ASP A 6 -0.21 12.02 -13.77
N ARG A 7 -0.97 13.11 -13.96
CA ARG A 7 -0.62 14.17 -14.91
C ARG A 7 0.60 14.95 -14.47
N ILE A 8 0.79 15.19 -13.18
CA ILE A 8 1.94 15.93 -12.63
C ILE A 8 3.24 15.20 -12.95
N VAL A 9 3.31 13.90 -12.67
CA VAL A 9 4.53 13.12 -12.92
C VAL A 9 4.89 13.17 -14.41
N LEU A 10 3.90 12.97 -15.28
CA LEU A 10 4.07 13.05 -16.73
C LEU A 10 4.45 14.45 -17.20
N LEU A 11 3.96 15.50 -16.53
CA LEU A 11 4.27 16.89 -16.83
C LEU A 11 5.72 17.22 -16.46
N LEU A 12 6.15 16.81 -15.27
CA LEU A 12 7.51 17.03 -14.77
C LEU A 12 8.56 16.31 -15.63
N ASP A 13 8.24 15.19 -16.26
CA ASP A 13 9.15 14.49 -17.18
C ASP A 13 9.54 15.30 -18.43
N TYR A 14 8.79 16.35 -18.78
CA TYR A 14 9.13 17.29 -19.86
C TYR A 14 9.94 18.49 -19.38
N LEU A 15 10.20 18.59 -18.08
CA LEU A 15 10.89 19.71 -17.45
C LEU A 15 12.28 19.26 -16.97
N ASP A 16 13.27 20.13 -17.11
CA ASP A 16 14.63 19.86 -16.64
C ASP A 16 14.79 20.24 -15.16
N PRO A 17 15.07 19.30 -14.25
CA PRO A 17 15.30 19.60 -12.85
C PRO A 17 16.65 20.28 -12.58
N HIS A 18 17.58 20.34 -13.55
CA HIS A 18 18.84 21.10 -13.41
C HIS A 18 18.62 22.61 -13.57
N ASP A 19 17.58 23.02 -14.30
CA ASP A 19 17.22 24.42 -14.44
C ASP A 19 16.61 24.93 -13.13
N ARG A 20 17.34 25.82 -12.46
CA ARG A 20 16.96 26.34 -11.14
C ARG A 20 15.62 27.06 -11.15
N ASP A 21 15.29 27.77 -12.22
CA ASP A 21 14.05 28.54 -12.34
C ASP A 21 12.85 27.60 -12.57
N VAL A 22 13.02 26.60 -13.45
CA VAL A 22 12.02 25.54 -13.66
C VAL A 22 11.80 24.73 -12.38
N TRP A 23 12.87 24.39 -11.67
CA TRP A 23 12.85 23.63 -10.43
C TRP A 23 12.09 24.36 -9.30
N LEU A 24 12.29 25.67 -9.16
CA LEU A 24 11.56 26.51 -8.21
C LEU A 24 10.08 26.66 -8.60
N LYS A 25 9.79 26.92 -9.88
CA LYS A 25 8.42 27.04 -10.37
C LYS A 25 7.63 25.75 -10.17
N ALA A 26 8.27 24.59 -10.35
CA ALA A 26 7.68 23.28 -10.06
C ALA A 26 7.33 23.14 -8.59
N ALA A 27 8.21 23.52 -7.67
CA ALA A 27 7.95 23.47 -6.23
C ALA A 27 6.75 24.35 -5.84
N MET A 28 6.73 25.59 -6.34
CA MET A 28 5.69 26.58 -6.05
C MET A 28 4.31 26.15 -6.56
N ALA A 29 4.23 25.78 -7.84
CA ALA A 29 2.97 25.40 -8.47
C ALA A 29 2.38 24.13 -7.85
N LEU A 30 3.21 23.15 -7.53
CA LEU A 30 2.77 21.89 -6.93
C LEU A 30 2.29 22.09 -5.49
N LYS A 31 3.03 22.85 -4.68
CA LYS A 31 2.64 23.14 -3.30
C LYS A 31 1.39 24.01 -3.22
N GLN A 32 1.21 24.94 -4.15
CA GLN A 32 0.00 25.78 -4.20
C GLN A 32 -1.26 24.98 -4.53
N GLU A 33 -1.17 24.02 -5.47
CA GLU A 33 -2.33 23.26 -5.94
C GLU A 33 -2.63 22.05 -5.06
N TYR A 34 -1.59 21.38 -4.53
CA TYR A 34 -1.72 20.08 -3.86
C TYR A 34 -1.08 20.04 -2.46
N GLY A 35 -0.71 21.19 -1.90
CA GLY A 35 -0.12 21.26 -0.56
C GLY A 35 1.13 20.40 -0.39
N ASP A 36 1.37 19.92 0.83
CA ASP A 36 2.53 19.10 1.15
C ASP A 36 2.47 17.68 0.59
N GLU A 37 1.30 17.24 0.10
CA GLU A 37 1.11 15.92 -0.52
C GLU A 37 1.91 15.77 -1.83
N ALA A 38 2.14 16.87 -2.55
CA ALA A 38 2.97 16.86 -3.77
C ALA A 38 4.48 16.92 -3.50
N ARG A 39 4.92 17.10 -2.25
CA ARG A 39 6.35 17.20 -1.89
C ARG A 39 7.13 16.00 -2.38
N TYR A 40 6.59 14.81 -2.12
CA TYR A 40 7.27 13.57 -2.46
C TYR A 40 7.56 13.50 -3.96
N ILE A 41 6.58 13.83 -4.81
CA ILE A 41 6.69 13.77 -6.27
C ILE A 41 7.72 14.77 -6.79
N TRP A 42 7.64 16.02 -6.34
CA TRP A 42 8.61 17.05 -6.73
C TRP A 42 10.03 16.68 -6.28
N GLU A 43 10.19 16.16 -5.06
CA GLU A 43 11.49 15.75 -4.53
C GLU A 43 12.09 14.58 -5.32
N GLN A 44 11.28 13.60 -5.74
CA GLN A 44 11.76 12.52 -6.60
C GLN A 44 12.20 13.02 -7.99
N TRP A 45 11.44 13.93 -8.60
CA TRP A 45 11.85 14.56 -9.86
C TRP A 45 13.13 15.40 -9.70
N SER A 46 13.24 16.14 -8.59
CA SER A 46 14.41 16.95 -8.25
C SER A 46 15.70 16.13 -8.14
N LYS A 47 15.61 14.91 -7.60
CA LYS A 47 16.75 13.97 -7.45
C LYS A 47 17.34 13.51 -8.79
N LYS A 48 16.65 13.74 -9.92
CA LYS A 48 17.19 13.49 -11.25
C LYS A 48 18.28 14.50 -11.63
N ALA A 49 18.35 15.66 -10.95
CA ALA A 49 19.40 16.64 -11.16
C ALA A 49 20.68 16.24 -10.40
N SER A 50 21.82 16.22 -11.10
CA SER A 50 23.12 15.83 -10.52
C SER A 50 23.60 16.77 -9.41
N ASN A 51 23.11 18.01 -9.38
CA ASN A 51 23.39 19.01 -8.35
C ASN A 51 22.35 19.04 -7.21
N TYR A 52 21.48 18.03 -7.11
CA TYR A 52 20.44 17.97 -6.08
C TYR A 52 21.03 17.94 -4.65
N CYS A 53 20.43 18.74 -3.76
CA CYS A 53 20.78 18.78 -2.34
C CYS A 53 19.52 18.70 -1.47
N SER A 54 19.37 17.63 -0.68
CA SER A 54 18.19 17.38 0.16
C SER A 54 17.89 18.52 1.15
N LYS A 55 18.91 19.04 1.84
CA LYS A 55 18.75 20.18 2.76
C LYS A 55 18.25 21.45 2.05
N SER A 56 18.74 21.69 0.84
CA SER A 56 18.32 22.84 0.02
C SER A 56 16.90 22.65 -0.51
N ALA A 57 16.54 21.43 -0.93
CA ALA A 57 15.19 21.08 -1.38
C ALA A 57 14.16 21.24 -0.27
N GLU A 58 14.48 20.80 0.95
CA GLU A 58 13.63 20.97 2.11
C GLU A 58 13.41 22.45 2.46
N SER A 59 14.47 23.25 2.49
CA SER A 59 14.38 24.69 2.75
C SER A 59 13.49 25.40 1.73
N VAL A 60 13.68 25.09 0.44
CA VAL A 60 12.88 25.64 -0.66
C VAL A 60 11.42 25.20 -0.56
N TRP A 61 11.16 23.93 -0.31
CA TRP A 61 9.79 23.43 -0.22
C TRP A 61 9.04 24.15 0.91
N ARG A 62 9.68 24.35 2.07
CA ARG A 62 9.10 25.06 3.21
C ARG A 62 8.78 26.52 2.88
N SER A 63 9.60 27.21 2.09
CA SER A 63 9.39 28.62 1.73
C SER A 63 8.38 28.85 0.59
N CYS A 64 7.97 27.79 -0.12
CA CYS A 64 6.93 27.86 -1.16
C CYS A 64 5.51 27.84 -0.56
N GLY A 65 4.50 28.27 -1.33
CA GLY A 65 3.07 28.07 -1.01
C GLY A 65 2.17 29.31 -1.11
N ASN A 66 2.73 30.53 -1.15
CA ASN A 66 1.99 31.78 -1.20
C ASN A 66 2.50 32.71 -2.32
N GLY A 67 2.42 32.28 -3.58
CA GLY A 67 2.94 33.03 -4.74
C GLY A 67 2.01 32.99 -5.96
N PRO A 68 2.30 33.76 -7.02
CA PRO A 68 1.46 33.85 -8.21
C PRO A 68 1.64 32.66 -9.19
N ILE A 69 2.50 31.69 -8.88
CA ILE A 69 2.91 30.63 -9.81
C ILE A 69 2.03 29.39 -9.63
N SER A 70 1.12 29.16 -10.57
CA SER A 70 0.19 28.02 -10.57
C SER A 70 0.61 26.89 -11.53
N MET A 71 -0.14 25.79 -11.52
CA MET A 71 0.01 24.68 -12.47
C MET A 71 -0.04 25.12 -13.94
N GLY A 72 -0.73 26.23 -14.27
CA GLY A 72 -0.76 26.79 -15.62
C GLY A 72 0.63 27.13 -16.16
N THR A 73 1.54 27.57 -15.28
CA THR A 73 2.94 27.85 -15.63
C THR A 73 3.68 26.57 -16.00
N LEU A 74 3.47 25.48 -15.27
CA LEU A 74 4.11 24.19 -15.58
C LEU A 74 3.59 23.60 -16.89
N TYR A 75 2.29 23.71 -17.15
CA TYR A 75 1.71 23.32 -18.43
C TYR A 75 2.28 24.11 -19.60
N PHE A 76 2.47 25.42 -19.42
CA PHE A 76 3.09 26.27 -20.43
C PHE A 76 4.55 25.87 -20.71
N LEU A 77 5.36 25.69 -19.66
CA LEU A 77 6.76 25.25 -19.79
C LEU A 77 6.86 23.88 -20.45
N ALA A 78 6.05 22.91 -20.03
CA ALA A 78 6.05 21.59 -20.63
C ALA A 78 5.60 21.64 -22.09
N LYS A 79 4.62 22.49 -22.44
CA LYS A 79 4.18 22.69 -23.83
C LYS A 79 5.31 23.26 -24.70
N GLN A 80 6.10 24.20 -24.18
CA GLN A 80 7.32 24.67 -24.87
C GLN A 80 8.33 23.55 -25.08
N ALA A 81 8.46 22.64 -24.11
CA ALA A 81 9.30 21.44 -24.21
C ALA A 81 8.70 20.32 -25.10
N GLY A 82 7.53 20.55 -25.71
CA GLY A 82 6.91 19.62 -26.66
C GLY A 82 5.84 18.69 -26.06
N TRP A 83 5.31 19.02 -24.87
CA TRP A 83 4.15 18.33 -24.31
C TRP A 83 2.85 18.74 -25.03
N GLU A 84 2.04 17.76 -25.42
CA GLU A 84 0.73 17.99 -26.05
C GLU A 84 -0.43 17.48 -25.17
N ASN A 85 -1.46 18.33 -25.00
CA ASN A 85 -2.64 18.05 -24.17
C ASN A 85 -3.73 17.25 -24.93
N ASN A 86 -3.34 16.19 -25.64
CA ASN A 86 -4.23 15.46 -26.55
C ASN A 86 -4.37 13.96 -26.22
N GLY A 87 -4.04 13.54 -25.00
CA GLY A 87 -4.24 12.16 -24.54
C GLY A 87 -3.36 11.11 -25.23
N LYS A 88 -2.46 11.52 -26.14
CA LYS A 88 -1.45 10.67 -26.74
C LYS A 88 -0.15 10.82 -25.97
N LEU A 89 0.06 9.93 -25.01
CA LEU A 89 1.31 9.81 -24.26
C LEU A 89 2.43 9.35 -25.20
N ARG A 90 3.39 10.22 -25.51
CA ARG A 90 4.70 9.81 -26.05
C ARG A 90 5.81 10.60 -25.38
N PRO A 91 6.58 10.01 -24.46
CA PRO A 91 7.82 10.64 -23.99
C PRO A 91 8.73 10.93 -25.20
N ARG A 92 9.24 12.15 -25.34
CA ARG A 92 10.38 12.39 -26.24
C ARG A 92 11.59 11.69 -25.64
N HIS A 93 12.25 10.84 -26.42
CA HIS A 93 13.52 10.21 -26.07
C HIS A 93 14.53 11.31 -25.71
N TYR A 94 14.85 11.45 -24.43
CA TYR A 94 16.01 12.23 -24.00
C TYR A 94 17.24 11.37 -24.28
N GLN A 95 17.98 11.70 -25.34
CA GLN A 95 19.26 11.08 -25.65
C GLN A 95 20.35 11.74 -24.82
N GLY A 96 20.89 10.99 -23.87
CA GLY A 96 22.11 11.36 -23.15
C GLY A 96 22.04 10.95 -21.70
N PHE A 97 22.37 9.71 -21.38
CA PHE A 97 23.11 9.34 -20.17
C PHE A 97 23.60 7.90 -20.29
N ASN A 98 24.92 7.72 -20.17
CA ASN A 98 25.57 6.42 -20.11
C ASN A 98 25.02 5.62 -18.92
N HIS A 99 24.37 4.49 -19.24
CA HIS A 99 23.84 3.51 -18.30
C HIS A 99 24.97 2.74 -17.60
N GLN A 100 25.65 3.34 -16.62
CA GLN A 100 26.64 2.60 -15.81
C GLN A 100 26.45 2.70 -14.29
N ASN A 101 25.48 3.46 -13.77
CA ASN A 101 25.20 3.47 -12.33
C ASN A 101 23.94 2.63 -12.01
N SER A 102 24.14 1.43 -11.47
CA SER A 102 23.10 0.47 -11.06
C SER A 102 22.11 1.06 -10.04
N GLU A 103 22.52 2.02 -9.21
CA GLU A 103 21.67 2.68 -8.22
C GLU A 103 20.58 3.56 -8.86
N PHE A 104 20.87 4.31 -9.91
CA PHE A 104 19.89 5.17 -10.59
C PHE A 104 18.84 4.36 -11.36
N ALA A 105 19.25 3.25 -11.99
CA ALA A 105 18.32 2.32 -12.64
C ALA A 105 17.36 1.68 -11.62
N ASN A 106 17.88 1.34 -10.43
CA ASN A 106 17.06 0.80 -9.34
C ASN A 106 16.07 1.83 -8.77
N ILE A 107 16.50 3.08 -8.57
CA ILE A 107 15.63 4.17 -8.09
C ILE A 107 14.52 4.47 -9.11
N SER A 108 14.86 4.60 -10.40
CA SER A 108 13.89 4.88 -11.47
C SER A 108 12.83 3.79 -11.57
N ARG A 109 13.25 2.52 -11.52
CA ARG A 109 12.33 1.38 -11.50
C ARG A 109 11.40 1.39 -10.28
N CYS A 110 11.91 1.72 -9.09
CA CYS A 110 11.07 1.83 -7.89
C CYS A 110 10.00 2.93 -8.02
N VAL A 111 10.35 4.07 -8.62
CA VAL A 111 9.42 5.19 -8.84
C VAL A 111 8.33 4.81 -9.85
N GLU A 112 8.70 4.16 -10.97
CA GLU A 112 7.73 3.66 -11.96
C GLU A 112 6.75 2.67 -11.35
N GLU A 113 7.21 1.79 -10.46
CA GLU A 113 6.39 0.79 -9.76
C GLU A 113 5.40 1.46 -8.80
N ILE A 114 5.80 2.52 -8.09
CA ILE A 114 4.90 3.31 -7.23
C ILE A 114 3.84 4.01 -8.10
N ILE A 115 4.24 4.73 -9.14
CA ILE A 115 3.31 5.41 -10.07
C ILE A 115 2.30 4.40 -10.65
N ARG A 116 2.78 3.23 -11.07
CA ARG A 116 1.92 2.17 -11.59
C ARG A 116 0.93 1.66 -10.54
N SER A 117 1.35 1.51 -9.29
CA SER A 117 0.47 1.12 -8.17
C SER A 117 -0.65 2.13 -7.98
N HIS A 118 -0.30 3.42 -7.91
CA HIS A 118 -1.27 4.51 -7.80
C HIS A 118 -2.23 4.52 -8.97
N ARG A 119 -1.74 4.43 -10.22
CA ARG A 119 -2.61 4.41 -11.41
C ARG A 119 -3.61 3.26 -11.36
N ILE A 120 -3.15 2.04 -11.09
CA ILE A 120 -4.03 0.86 -11.02
C ILE A 120 -5.05 1.05 -9.89
N TRP A 121 -4.62 1.46 -8.70
CA TRP A 121 -5.51 1.68 -7.57
C TRP A 121 -6.62 2.67 -7.91
N HIS A 122 -6.27 3.86 -8.42
CA HIS A 122 -7.20 4.94 -8.68
C HIS A 122 -8.14 4.69 -9.86
N THR A 123 -7.71 3.91 -10.86
CA THR A 123 -8.56 3.50 -12.00
C THR A 123 -9.41 2.26 -11.71
N SER A 124 -9.12 1.51 -10.65
CA SER A 124 -9.92 0.37 -10.22
C SER A 124 -11.23 0.84 -9.58
N LYS A 125 -12.31 0.10 -9.86
CA LYS A 125 -13.65 0.38 -9.32
C LYS A 125 -13.77 -0.18 -7.90
N PRO A 126 -14.75 0.25 -7.08
CA PRO A 126 -15.09 -0.47 -5.86
C PRO A 126 -15.29 -1.97 -6.14
N ALA A 127 -14.78 -2.83 -5.26
CA ALA A 127 -14.94 -4.27 -5.45
C ALA A 127 -16.40 -4.68 -5.30
N SER A 128 -16.88 -5.53 -6.21
CA SER A 128 -18.24 -6.05 -6.14
C SER A 128 -18.36 -7.07 -5.01
N PRO A 129 -19.35 -6.98 -4.11
CA PRO A 129 -19.65 -8.04 -3.13
C PRO A 129 -19.93 -9.41 -3.78
N ASP A 130 -20.35 -9.41 -5.06
CA ASP A 130 -20.62 -10.63 -5.83
C ASP A 130 -19.36 -11.24 -6.48
N HIS A 131 -18.18 -10.70 -6.22
CA HIS A 131 -16.94 -11.27 -6.75
C HIS A 131 -16.78 -12.74 -6.30
N PRO A 132 -16.49 -13.70 -7.20
CA PRO A 132 -16.51 -15.14 -6.87
C PRO A 132 -15.62 -15.54 -5.70
N TYR A 133 -14.45 -14.92 -5.57
CA TYR A 133 -13.56 -15.14 -4.41
C TYR A 133 -14.21 -14.69 -3.09
N LEU A 134 -14.86 -13.53 -3.05
CA LEU A 134 -15.48 -13.00 -1.83
C LEU A 134 -16.67 -13.84 -1.42
N LYS A 135 -17.50 -14.27 -2.38
CA LYS A 135 -18.61 -15.20 -2.15
C LYS A 135 -18.11 -16.54 -1.60
N ARG A 136 -17.06 -17.12 -2.21
CA ARG A 136 -16.48 -18.39 -1.75
C ARG A 136 -15.83 -18.30 -0.38
N LYS A 137 -15.20 -17.16 -0.06
CA LYS A 137 -14.61 -16.91 1.26
C LYS A 137 -15.61 -16.35 2.29
N ASN A 138 -16.86 -16.09 1.87
CA ASN A 138 -17.92 -15.48 2.66
C ASN A 138 -17.47 -14.20 3.42
N ILE A 139 -16.84 -13.26 2.71
CA ILE A 139 -16.30 -12.01 3.27
C ILE A 139 -16.77 -10.79 2.47
N ALA A 140 -16.87 -9.64 3.14
CA ALA A 140 -17.17 -8.36 2.49
C ALA A 140 -15.90 -7.69 1.91
N PRO A 141 -16.03 -6.82 0.88
CA PRO A 141 -14.92 -6.14 0.25
C PRO A 141 -14.41 -4.92 1.04
N TYR A 142 -13.88 -5.13 2.24
CA TYR A 142 -13.32 -4.05 3.06
C TYR A 142 -12.05 -3.46 2.46
N GLY A 143 -12.06 -2.16 2.14
CA GLY A 143 -10.85 -1.42 1.76
C GLY A 143 -10.17 -1.89 0.47
N ILE A 144 -10.88 -2.60 -0.41
CA ILE A 144 -10.34 -3.16 -1.65
C ILE A 144 -11.11 -2.68 -2.88
N ARG A 145 -10.47 -2.80 -4.04
CA ARG A 145 -11.02 -2.42 -5.34
C ARG A 145 -11.02 -3.60 -6.31
N GLN A 146 -11.51 -3.39 -7.53
CA GLN A 146 -11.55 -4.40 -8.58
C GLN A 146 -11.13 -3.79 -9.92
N LEU A 147 -10.24 -4.50 -10.62
CA LEU A 147 -9.79 -4.19 -11.98
C LEU A 147 -10.13 -5.37 -12.88
N GLY A 148 -11.12 -5.18 -13.76
CA GLY A 148 -11.65 -6.27 -14.57
C GLY A 148 -12.21 -7.39 -13.69
N ARG A 149 -11.59 -8.57 -13.75
CA ARG A 149 -11.97 -9.76 -12.97
C ARG A 149 -11.16 -9.95 -11.69
N ALA A 150 -10.12 -9.16 -11.46
CA ALA A 150 -9.26 -9.32 -10.29
C ALA A 150 -9.64 -8.32 -9.21
N LEU A 151 -9.69 -8.77 -7.95
CA LEU A 151 -9.65 -7.89 -6.80
C LEU A 151 -8.25 -7.25 -6.72
N VAL A 152 -8.22 -6.02 -6.20
CA VAL A 152 -7.03 -5.20 -6.02
C VAL A 152 -6.96 -4.81 -4.55
N ILE A 153 -5.93 -5.28 -3.86
CA ILE A 153 -5.69 -5.07 -2.45
C ILE A 153 -4.51 -4.09 -2.32
N PRO A 154 -4.70 -2.92 -1.71
CA PRO A 154 -3.63 -1.94 -1.56
C PRO A 154 -2.66 -2.37 -0.47
N LEU A 155 -1.36 -2.17 -0.70
CA LEU A 155 -0.32 -2.44 0.28
C LEU A 155 0.33 -1.13 0.71
N TYR A 156 0.32 -0.86 2.01
CA TYR A 156 0.85 0.35 2.61
C TYR A 156 2.10 0.07 3.43
N SER A 157 2.99 1.05 3.50
CA SER A 157 4.09 1.10 4.46
C SER A 157 4.31 2.55 4.86
N SER A 158 4.40 2.83 6.16
CA SER A 158 4.41 4.19 6.68
C SER A 158 3.29 5.07 6.11
N ASP A 159 2.09 4.51 5.95
CA ASP A 159 0.90 5.15 5.38
C ASP A 159 0.97 5.51 3.88
N GLU A 160 2.06 5.14 3.20
CA GLU A 160 2.23 5.32 1.76
C GLU A 160 1.88 4.05 0.98
N LEU A 161 1.25 4.18 -0.19
CA LEU A 161 0.97 3.05 -1.08
C LEU A 161 2.27 2.57 -1.73
N VAL A 162 2.71 1.37 -1.35
CA VAL A 162 4.00 0.79 -1.79
C VAL A 162 3.86 -0.42 -2.71
N GLY A 163 2.63 -0.84 -3.02
CA GLY A 163 2.35 -1.94 -3.92
C GLY A 163 0.90 -2.37 -3.93
N LEU A 164 0.61 -3.43 -4.68
CA LEU A 164 -0.71 -4.03 -4.80
C LEU A 164 -0.61 -5.55 -4.75
N GLN A 165 -1.61 -6.21 -4.18
CA GLN A 165 -1.89 -7.63 -4.43
C GLN A 165 -3.15 -7.75 -5.29
N PHE A 166 -3.13 -8.69 -6.22
CA PHE A 166 -4.29 -9.07 -7.01
C PHE A 166 -4.79 -10.44 -6.56
N ILE A 167 -6.11 -10.61 -6.51
CA ILE A 167 -6.75 -11.91 -6.29
C ILE A 167 -7.73 -12.17 -7.43
N ASP A 168 -7.48 -13.21 -8.20
CA ASP A 168 -8.33 -13.64 -9.30
C ASP A 168 -9.58 -14.41 -8.79
N PRO A 169 -10.61 -14.64 -9.63
CA PRO A 169 -11.86 -15.28 -9.17
C PRO A 169 -11.69 -16.68 -8.56
N ASP A 170 -10.70 -17.43 -9.03
CA ASP A 170 -10.30 -18.75 -8.53
C ASP A 170 -9.55 -18.68 -7.18
N GLY A 171 -9.15 -17.48 -6.75
CA GLY A 171 -8.43 -17.22 -5.52
C GLY A 171 -6.91 -17.21 -5.68
N SER A 172 -6.40 -17.36 -6.91
CA SER A 172 -4.99 -17.19 -7.22
C SER A 172 -4.54 -15.77 -6.85
N LYS A 173 -3.49 -15.67 -6.04
CA LYS A 173 -2.98 -14.40 -5.50
C LYS A 173 -1.64 -14.06 -6.13
N ARG A 174 -1.46 -12.82 -6.56
CA ARG A 174 -0.19 -12.33 -7.10
C ARG A 174 0.10 -10.91 -6.66
N PHE A 175 1.33 -10.63 -6.27
CA PHE A 175 1.77 -9.26 -6.01
C PHE A 175 2.09 -8.56 -7.33
N MET A 176 1.85 -7.24 -7.39
CA MET A 176 2.34 -6.44 -8.48
C MET A 176 3.86 -6.47 -8.48
N ARG A 177 4.47 -6.76 -9.63
CA ARG A 177 5.93 -6.69 -9.80
C ARG A 177 6.43 -5.34 -9.31
N GLY A 178 7.45 -5.37 -8.44
CA GLY A 178 8.01 -4.16 -7.85
C GLY A 178 7.48 -3.77 -6.48
N SER A 179 6.42 -4.42 -6.00
CA SER A 179 5.87 -4.13 -4.68
C SER A 179 6.92 -4.32 -3.60
N LYS A 180 7.11 -3.33 -2.72
CA LYS A 180 7.99 -3.44 -1.56
C LYS A 180 7.25 -4.13 -0.43
N LEU A 181 7.36 -5.45 -0.35
CA LEU A 181 6.54 -6.26 0.57
C LEU A 181 7.03 -6.26 2.03
N SER A 182 8.32 -6.02 2.26
CA SER A 182 8.89 -6.09 3.61
C SER A 182 8.32 -4.99 4.51
N GLY A 183 7.58 -5.38 5.55
CA GLY A 183 6.87 -4.50 6.47
C GLY A 183 5.61 -3.86 5.88
N ALA A 184 5.26 -4.16 4.62
CA ALA A 184 4.04 -3.65 4.01
C ALA A 184 2.81 -4.46 4.44
N TYR A 185 1.66 -3.81 4.48
CA TYR A 185 0.41 -4.40 4.97
C TYR A 185 -0.80 -3.88 4.19
N ALA A 186 -1.87 -4.67 4.16
CA ALA A 186 -3.20 -4.17 3.83
C ALA A 186 -3.96 -3.84 5.14
N VAL A 187 -4.88 -2.88 5.10
CA VAL A 187 -5.72 -2.53 6.25
C VAL A 187 -7.17 -2.88 5.96
N VAL A 188 -7.80 -3.56 6.91
CA VAL A 188 -9.24 -3.84 6.95
C VAL A 188 -9.84 -3.08 8.12
N GLY A 189 -10.95 -2.38 7.90
CA GLY A 189 -11.55 -1.50 8.91
C GLY A 189 -10.87 -0.14 9.02
N LYS A 190 -11.25 0.65 10.02
CA LYS A 190 -10.74 2.00 10.24
C LYS A 190 -9.79 2.04 11.43
N PHE A 191 -8.57 2.51 11.19
CA PHE A 191 -7.59 2.80 12.23
C PHE A 191 -7.53 4.31 12.47
N ASP A 192 -7.96 4.75 13.65
CA ASP A 192 -8.00 6.17 14.01
C ASP A 192 -7.73 6.39 15.52
N SER A 193 -7.83 7.64 15.98
CA SER A 193 -7.54 8.01 17.37
C SER A 193 -8.45 7.36 18.41
N LYS A 194 -9.56 6.72 18.00
CA LYS A 194 -10.47 5.99 18.89
C LYS A 194 -10.15 4.49 18.97
N THR A 195 -9.21 4.01 18.16
CA THR A 195 -8.83 2.60 18.17
C THR A 195 -8.05 2.26 19.44
N SER A 196 -8.60 1.36 20.27
CA SER A 196 -7.93 0.82 21.46
C SER A 196 -7.22 -0.51 21.20
N SER A 197 -7.70 -1.28 20.21
CA SER A 197 -7.19 -2.61 19.88
C SER A 197 -7.07 -2.80 18.37
N VAL A 198 -6.02 -3.49 17.95
CA VAL A 198 -5.72 -3.84 16.54
C VAL A 198 -5.38 -5.31 16.45
N TYR A 199 -5.77 -5.91 15.33
CA TYR A 199 -5.35 -7.27 14.98
C TYR A 199 -4.30 -7.25 13.89
N VAL A 200 -3.38 -8.20 13.93
CA VAL A 200 -2.45 -8.47 12.84
C VAL A 200 -2.64 -9.92 12.39
N VAL A 201 -2.82 -10.13 11.08
CA VAL A 201 -3.10 -11.43 10.46
C VAL A 201 -2.17 -11.67 9.27
N GLU A 202 -2.11 -12.91 8.79
CA GLU A 202 -1.36 -13.24 7.57
C GLU A 202 -2.09 -12.79 6.29
N GLY A 203 -3.35 -13.15 6.08
CA GLY A 203 -4.05 -12.95 4.81
C GLY A 203 -5.20 -11.95 4.84
N TYR A 204 -5.57 -11.40 3.67
CA TYR A 204 -6.74 -10.52 3.52
C TYR A 204 -8.05 -11.19 3.95
N ALA A 205 -8.31 -12.43 3.53
CA ALA A 205 -9.55 -13.13 3.89
C ALA A 205 -9.67 -13.38 5.39
N THR A 206 -8.57 -13.77 6.03
CA THR A 206 -8.44 -13.85 7.49
C THR A 206 -8.77 -12.50 8.11
N GLY A 207 -8.16 -11.40 7.63
CA GLY A 207 -8.39 -10.07 8.17
C GLY A 207 -9.82 -9.56 8.02
N ALA A 208 -10.45 -9.79 6.87
CA ALA A 208 -11.85 -9.49 6.63
C ALA A 208 -12.78 -10.27 7.59
N THR A 209 -12.44 -11.53 7.86
CA THR A 209 -13.18 -12.38 8.80
C THR A 209 -13.03 -11.88 10.23
N VAL A 210 -11.80 -11.61 10.68
CA VAL A 210 -11.52 -11.07 12.03
C VAL A 210 -12.22 -9.73 12.22
N HIS A 211 -12.16 -8.83 11.24
CA HIS A 211 -12.83 -7.54 11.31
C HIS A 211 -14.36 -7.69 11.43
N ALA A 212 -14.97 -8.58 10.64
CA ALA A 212 -16.42 -8.79 10.67
C ALA A 212 -16.93 -9.29 12.04
N HIS A 213 -16.10 -10.00 12.80
CA HIS A 213 -16.49 -10.57 14.10
C HIS A 213 -16.04 -9.74 15.31
N THR A 214 -15.03 -8.88 15.14
CA THR A 214 -14.49 -8.06 16.25
C THR A 214 -14.86 -6.58 16.14
N GLY A 215 -15.18 -6.10 14.94
CA GLY A 215 -15.32 -4.67 14.63
C GLY A 215 -14.01 -3.88 14.68
N MET A 216 -12.88 -4.50 15.01
CA MET A 216 -11.59 -3.83 15.19
C MET A 216 -10.80 -3.76 13.89
N PRO A 217 -9.96 -2.73 13.69
CA PRO A 217 -9.07 -2.66 12.53
C PRO A 217 -8.06 -3.82 12.52
N VAL A 218 -7.77 -4.31 11.32
CA VAL A 218 -6.90 -5.46 11.09
C VAL A 218 -5.83 -5.12 10.06
N PHE A 219 -4.57 -5.39 10.40
CA PHE A 219 -3.40 -5.24 9.54
C PHE A 219 -3.03 -6.61 8.97
N CYS A 220 -3.18 -6.77 7.66
CA CYS A 220 -2.85 -8.01 6.95
C CYS A 220 -1.40 -7.95 6.47
N ALA A 221 -0.53 -8.80 7.01
CA ALA A 221 0.89 -8.83 6.70
C ALA A 221 1.25 -9.50 5.36
N MET A 222 0.28 -10.16 4.74
CA MET A 222 0.32 -10.81 3.43
C MET A 222 1.21 -12.06 3.31
N ALA A 223 1.99 -12.39 4.35
CA ALA A 223 2.76 -13.63 4.49
C ALA A 223 3.23 -13.82 5.95
N ALA A 224 3.38 -15.08 6.39
CA ALA A 224 3.90 -15.43 7.72
C ALA A 224 5.25 -14.75 8.04
N SER A 225 6.17 -14.75 7.08
CA SER A 225 7.51 -14.15 7.23
C SER A 225 7.51 -12.62 7.39
N ASN A 226 6.38 -11.98 7.10
CA ASN A 226 6.20 -10.53 7.21
C ASN A 226 5.43 -10.11 8.48
N LEU A 227 4.83 -11.07 9.19
CA LEU A 227 3.95 -10.83 10.34
C LEU A 227 4.64 -10.03 11.45
N LYS A 228 5.83 -10.47 11.87
CA LYS A 228 6.65 -9.76 12.86
C LYS A 228 7.03 -8.35 12.43
N LYS A 229 7.36 -8.15 11.16
CA LYS A 229 7.75 -6.82 10.64
C LYS A 229 6.60 -5.82 10.71
N VAL A 230 5.40 -6.25 10.33
CA VAL A 230 4.19 -5.43 10.41
C VAL A 230 3.82 -5.15 11.86
N ALA A 231 3.87 -6.16 12.74
CA ALA A 231 3.61 -5.97 14.16
C ALA A 231 4.55 -4.93 14.79
N VAL A 232 5.86 -5.04 14.54
CA VAL A 232 6.87 -4.10 15.06
C VAL A 232 6.62 -2.67 14.53
N ALA A 233 6.34 -2.53 13.24
CA ALA A 233 6.00 -1.24 12.65
C ALA A 233 4.75 -0.61 13.29
N LEU A 234 3.74 -1.43 13.58
CA LEU A 234 2.51 -0.99 14.24
C LEU A 234 2.75 -0.57 15.70
N ARG A 235 3.57 -1.31 16.45
CA ARG A 235 3.96 -0.93 17.81
C ARG A 235 4.72 0.39 17.83
N PHE A 236 5.61 0.64 16.87
CA PHE A 236 6.27 1.94 16.74
C PHE A 236 5.29 3.06 16.43
N LYS A 237 4.33 2.82 15.53
CA LYS A 237 3.31 3.80 15.13
C LYS A 237 2.31 4.12 16.25
N ALA A 238 1.95 3.12 17.07
CA ALA A 238 0.98 3.25 18.14
C ALA A 238 1.48 2.52 19.42
N PRO A 239 2.36 3.16 20.21
CA PRO A 239 3.06 2.49 21.31
C PRO A 239 2.16 1.85 22.36
N ASN A 240 0.99 2.44 22.62
CA ASN A 240 0.09 2.01 23.70
C ASN A 240 -1.10 1.17 23.22
N ILE A 241 -1.18 0.85 21.93
CA ILE A 241 -2.34 0.11 21.42
C ILE A 241 -2.30 -1.35 21.84
N HIS A 242 -3.46 -1.95 22.09
CA HIS A 242 -3.53 -3.38 22.33
C HIS A 242 -3.36 -4.13 20.99
N ILE A 243 -2.30 -4.93 20.86
CA ILE A 243 -1.97 -5.66 19.62
C ILE A 243 -2.24 -7.14 19.84
N VAL A 244 -3.11 -7.70 19.01
CA VAL A 244 -3.38 -9.14 18.98
C VAL A 244 -2.93 -9.73 17.64
N ILE A 245 -2.06 -10.73 17.68
CA ILE A 245 -1.64 -11.50 16.52
C ILE A 245 -2.63 -12.66 16.34
N ALA A 246 -3.56 -12.48 15.41
CA ALA A 246 -4.51 -13.52 15.00
C ALA A 246 -3.84 -14.38 13.91
N GLY A 247 -3.04 -15.34 14.36
CA GLY A 247 -2.21 -16.19 13.51
C GLY A 247 -2.97 -17.37 12.89
N ASP A 248 -2.35 -17.96 11.87
CA ASP A 248 -2.80 -19.21 11.27
C ASP A 248 -2.31 -20.40 12.13
N ASN A 249 -3.08 -21.48 12.14
CA ASN A 249 -2.78 -22.72 12.85
C ASN A 249 -2.57 -23.85 11.83
N ASP A 250 -1.36 -23.91 11.26
CA ASP A 250 -0.94 -24.93 10.29
C ASP A 250 -0.67 -26.28 10.98
N HIS A 251 -1.64 -26.79 11.72
CA HIS A 251 -1.49 -27.93 12.62
C HIS A 251 -1.23 -29.27 11.89
N LEU A 252 -1.47 -29.32 10.57
CA LEU A 252 -1.13 -30.45 9.70
C LEU A 252 0.28 -30.35 9.11
N THR A 253 0.95 -29.21 9.25
CA THR A 253 2.31 -28.98 8.73
C THR A 253 3.34 -29.17 9.84
N ALA A 254 4.39 -29.93 9.56
CA ALA A 254 5.48 -30.15 10.51
C ALA A 254 6.05 -28.80 11.01
N GLY A 255 6.07 -28.62 12.34
CA GLY A 255 6.57 -27.40 12.98
C GLY A 255 5.57 -26.23 13.05
N ASN A 256 4.37 -26.35 12.47
CA ASN A 256 3.29 -25.36 12.51
C ASN A 256 3.78 -23.91 12.30
N PRO A 257 4.28 -23.59 11.08
CA PRO A 257 4.97 -22.33 10.82
C PRO A 257 4.11 -21.09 11.08
N GLY A 258 2.81 -21.10 10.79
CA GLY A 258 1.88 -20.02 11.10
C GLY A 258 1.80 -19.73 12.60
N LYS A 259 1.67 -20.77 13.44
CA LYS A 259 1.71 -20.63 14.90
C LYS A 259 3.05 -20.03 15.34
N LYS A 260 4.16 -20.58 14.86
CA LYS A 260 5.49 -20.10 15.23
C LYS A 260 5.67 -18.60 14.89
N ALA A 261 5.31 -18.20 13.68
CA ALA A 261 5.39 -16.81 13.23
C ALA A 261 4.51 -15.88 14.09
N ALA A 262 3.32 -16.34 14.49
CA ALA A 262 2.41 -15.58 15.34
C ALA A 262 2.99 -15.31 16.73
N PHE A 263 3.56 -16.35 17.36
CA PHE A 263 4.24 -16.21 18.65
C PHE A 263 5.47 -15.30 18.58
N GLU A 264 6.33 -15.46 17.57
CA GLU A 264 7.50 -14.59 17.38
C GLU A 264 7.13 -13.12 17.13
N ALA A 265 6.01 -12.88 16.44
CA ALA A 265 5.50 -11.53 16.19
C ALA A 265 4.94 -10.90 17.47
N ALA A 266 4.16 -11.65 18.25
CA ALA A 266 3.57 -11.17 19.50
C ALA A 266 4.64 -10.88 20.56
N GLU A 267 5.62 -11.76 20.72
CA GLU A 267 6.75 -11.56 21.63
C GLU A 267 7.49 -10.26 21.32
N ALA A 268 7.74 -9.98 20.03
CA ALA A 268 8.46 -8.78 19.58
C ALA A 268 7.75 -7.46 19.90
N VAL A 269 6.46 -7.49 20.23
CA VAL A 269 5.64 -6.28 20.46
C VAL A 269 4.90 -6.30 21.80
N THR A 270 5.19 -7.28 22.65
CA THR A 270 4.43 -7.54 23.89
C THR A 270 2.92 -7.60 23.60
N GLY A 271 2.56 -8.31 22.53
CA GLY A 271 1.19 -8.53 22.09
C GLY A 271 0.64 -9.87 22.55
N GLU A 272 -0.63 -10.10 22.27
CA GLU A 272 -1.30 -11.38 22.51
C GLU A 272 -1.32 -12.23 21.24
N VAL A 273 -1.46 -13.55 21.38
CA VAL A 273 -1.64 -14.47 20.26
C VAL A 273 -3.01 -15.11 20.35
N MET A 274 -3.74 -15.14 19.25
CA MET A 274 -4.93 -15.95 19.09
C MET A 274 -4.78 -16.85 17.86
N LEU A 275 -5.14 -18.12 18.00
CA LEU A 275 -5.11 -19.11 16.93
C LEU A 275 -6.48 -19.78 16.77
N PRO A 276 -6.91 -20.08 15.52
CA PRO A 276 -8.14 -20.81 15.29
C PRO A 276 -8.01 -22.24 15.84
N GLN A 277 -9.04 -22.69 16.55
CA GLN A 277 -9.13 -24.04 17.10
C GLN A 277 -10.07 -24.87 16.25
N PHE A 278 -9.57 -25.98 15.73
CA PHE A 278 -10.34 -26.90 14.91
C PHE A 278 -10.50 -28.25 15.62
N PRO A 279 -11.59 -29.01 15.34
CA PRO A 279 -11.68 -30.40 15.72
C PRO A 279 -10.48 -31.21 15.18
N SER A 280 -10.09 -32.26 15.91
CA SER A 280 -8.99 -33.13 15.49
C SER A 280 -9.24 -33.68 14.07
N GLY A 281 -8.23 -33.57 13.21
CA GLY A 281 -8.28 -34.06 11.82
C GLY A 281 -8.97 -33.12 10.81
N HIS A 282 -9.53 -32.00 11.23
CA HIS A 282 -10.09 -31.01 10.31
C HIS A 282 -8.96 -30.34 9.48
N PRO A 283 -9.15 -30.04 8.18
CA PRO A 283 -8.07 -29.53 7.33
C PRO A 283 -7.85 -28.01 7.38
N GLY A 284 -8.77 -27.25 7.97
CA GLY A 284 -8.72 -25.79 8.04
C GLY A 284 -7.54 -25.30 8.89
N THR A 285 -6.96 -24.16 8.50
CA THR A 285 -5.78 -23.60 9.18
C THR A 285 -5.96 -22.16 9.63
N ASP A 286 -6.81 -21.37 8.97
CA ASP A 286 -6.96 -19.94 9.26
C ASP A 286 -8.33 -19.59 9.89
N TRP A 287 -8.49 -18.32 10.32
CA TRP A 287 -9.75 -17.86 10.92
C TRP A 287 -10.93 -17.85 9.95
N ASN A 288 -10.70 -17.73 8.64
CA ASN A 288 -11.75 -17.80 7.64
C ASN A 288 -12.29 -19.23 7.52
N ASP A 289 -11.40 -20.21 7.48
CA ASP A 289 -11.77 -21.63 7.45
C ASP A 289 -12.56 -22.02 8.71
N LEU A 290 -12.16 -21.52 9.89
CA LEU A 290 -12.92 -21.74 11.13
C LEU A 290 -14.30 -21.10 11.08
N ALA A 291 -14.40 -19.85 10.59
CA ALA A 291 -15.68 -19.17 10.46
C ALA A 291 -16.63 -19.90 9.49
N GLN A 292 -16.11 -20.40 8.36
CA GLN A 292 -16.89 -21.18 7.41
C GLN A 292 -17.33 -22.53 7.98
N PHE A 293 -16.43 -23.24 8.67
CA PHE A 293 -16.75 -24.49 9.35
C PHE A 293 -17.89 -24.29 10.37
N LEU A 294 -17.77 -23.29 11.24
CA LEU A 294 -18.80 -22.97 12.23
C LEU A 294 -20.14 -22.59 11.56
N LEU A 295 -20.10 -21.78 10.51
CA LEU A 295 -21.29 -21.38 9.77
C LEU A 295 -22.02 -22.58 9.15
N ALA A 296 -21.28 -23.54 8.60
CA ALA A 296 -21.85 -24.77 8.03
C ALA A 296 -22.57 -25.62 9.09
N GLU A 297 -22.18 -25.50 10.37
CA GLU A 297 -22.84 -26.14 11.51
C GLU A 297 -23.91 -25.26 12.18
N GLY A 298 -24.26 -24.11 11.59
CA GLY A 298 -25.23 -23.17 12.18
C GLY A 298 -24.70 -22.42 13.41
N ARG A 299 -23.39 -22.39 13.61
CA ARG A 299 -22.69 -21.70 14.70
C ARG A 299 -22.06 -20.40 14.20
N THR A 300 -21.70 -19.51 15.11
CA THR A 300 -20.99 -18.26 14.79
C THR A 300 -19.65 -18.24 15.51
N LEU A 301 -18.62 -17.73 14.85
CA LEU A 301 -17.32 -17.52 15.45
C LEU A 301 -17.45 -16.56 16.63
N GLN A 302 -17.14 -17.05 17.83
CA GLN A 302 -17.07 -16.20 19.02
C GLN A 302 -15.62 -15.82 19.28
N TRP A 303 -15.37 -14.52 19.27
CA TRP A 303 -14.06 -13.98 19.60
C TRP A 303 -13.87 -13.99 21.12
N ARG A 304 -13.22 -15.02 21.65
CA ARG A 304 -12.86 -15.12 23.07
C ARG A 304 -11.36 -15.33 23.18
N SER A 305 -10.69 -14.50 23.97
CA SER A 305 -9.39 -14.81 24.52
C SER A 305 -9.53 -16.04 25.41
N ASN A 306 -8.69 -17.05 25.20
CA ASN A 306 -8.60 -18.20 26.11
C ASN A 306 -8.11 -17.75 27.49
#